data_AF-A0A8T2JMM2-F1
#
_entry.id   AF-A0A8T2JMM2-F1
#
_cell.length_a   1.000
_cell.length_b   1.000
_cell.length_c   1.000
_cell.angle_alpha   90.00
_cell.angle_beta   90.00
_cell.angle_gamma   90.00
#
_symmetry.space_group_name_H-M   'P 1'
#
loop_
_entity.id
_entity.type
_entity.pdbx_description
1 polymer ?
#
loop_
_entity_poly.entity_id
_entity_poly.type
_entity_poly.pdbx_seq_one_letter_code
_entity_poly.pdbx_strand_id
1 'polypeptide(L)'
;IMLHRRLWNDLEWNLNYNLTLNDTSVIKPTIWLLLGSKAVTGSLYQKFGMALEHRPWILYNPQAANVIENCKTSQGNSNLPIKLPDNIHLQILSIPGWFYSSDYTESFQDAGKAHDTVADFHRVLLRLQHLYETEEDPILSKPVTVNVQSLLKGMGTLTFMEERSLTGTWDLQALKRWEWKSKQRKITSRSRLNGQ
;
A
#
# COMPACT_ATOMS: atom_id res chain seq x y z
N ILE A 1 -1.49 14.32 -21.54
CA ILE A 1 -2.35 13.32 -20.85
C ILE A 1 -3.57 13.10 -21.73
N MET A 2 -3.81 11.87 -22.19
CA MET A 2 -5.04 11.53 -22.91
C MET A 2 -6.17 11.39 -21.88
N LEU A 3 -7.24 12.18 -21.98
CA LEU A 3 -8.29 12.25 -20.94
C LEU A 3 -9.48 11.32 -21.20
N HIS A 4 -9.83 11.09 -22.47
CA HIS A 4 -10.90 10.19 -22.89
C HIS A 4 -10.67 9.81 -24.37
N ARG A 5 -11.16 8.65 -24.79
CA ARG A 5 -11.07 8.19 -26.19
C ARG A 5 -12.40 7.57 -26.61
N ARG A 6 -12.91 8.04 -27.76
CA ARG A 6 -14.06 7.46 -28.46
C ARG A 6 -13.62 7.08 -29.86
N LEU A 7 -13.93 5.87 -30.30
CA LEU A 7 -13.60 5.37 -31.62
C LEU A 7 -14.84 4.80 -32.27
N TRP A 8 -15.07 5.26 -33.50
CA TRP A 8 -16.01 4.66 -34.43
C TRP A 8 -15.16 3.97 -35.50
N ASN A 9 -15.21 2.64 -35.58
CA ASN A 9 -14.35 1.90 -36.50
C ASN A 9 -15.17 1.34 -37.67
N ASP A 10 -15.03 1.94 -38.84
CA ASP A 10 -15.48 1.43 -40.14
C ASP A 10 -14.28 1.10 -41.07
N LEU A 11 -13.04 1.01 -40.54
CA LEU A 11 -11.83 0.79 -41.34
C LEU A 11 -11.52 -0.70 -41.57
N GLU A 12 -11.18 -1.05 -42.82
CA GLU A 12 -10.89 -2.40 -43.32
C GLU A 12 -9.75 -3.14 -42.59
N TRP A 13 -8.90 -2.45 -41.83
CA TRP A 13 -7.82 -3.04 -41.03
C TRP A 13 -8.22 -3.35 -39.60
N ASN A 14 -9.42 -3.89 -39.44
CA ASN A 14 -9.83 -4.51 -38.19
C ASN A 14 -9.00 -5.79 -37.99
N LEU A 15 -8.15 -5.82 -36.96
CA LEU A 15 -7.53 -7.04 -36.42
C LEU A 15 -8.63 -7.98 -35.88
N ASN A 16 -9.55 -8.53 -36.70
CA ASN A 16 -10.63 -9.47 -36.31
C ASN A 16 -11.47 -9.15 -35.03
N TYR A 17 -11.30 -8.00 -34.41
CA TYR A 17 -11.95 -7.58 -33.18
C TYR A 17 -12.72 -6.29 -33.49
N ASN A 18 -14.02 -6.42 -33.73
CA ASN A 18 -14.95 -5.31 -33.95
C ASN A 18 -15.09 -4.45 -32.67
N LEU A 19 -14.05 -3.70 -32.33
CA LEU A 19 -13.97 -2.86 -31.13
C LEU A 19 -14.42 -1.44 -31.49
N THR A 20 -15.73 -1.26 -31.61
CA THR A 20 -16.32 0.08 -31.55
C THR A 20 -16.30 0.55 -30.11
N LEU A 21 -15.47 1.56 -29.80
CA LEU A 21 -15.41 2.19 -28.48
C LEU A 21 -16.30 3.44 -28.49
N ASN A 22 -17.61 3.21 -28.40
CA ASN A 22 -18.64 4.25 -28.43
C ASN A 22 -19.20 4.56 -27.03
N ASP A 23 -18.31 4.82 -26.06
CA ASP A 23 -18.74 5.21 -24.72
C ASP A 23 -19.31 6.64 -24.73
N THR A 24 -20.48 6.80 -24.09
CA THR A 24 -21.20 8.08 -23.95
C THR A 24 -21.08 8.68 -22.54
N SER A 25 -20.36 7.99 -21.66
CA SER A 25 -20.16 8.40 -20.27
C SER A 25 -19.38 9.72 -20.17
N VAL A 26 -19.73 10.54 -19.17
CA VAL A 26 -19.01 11.78 -18.85
C VAL A 26 -17.95 11.49 -17.81
N ILE A 27 -16.68 11.69 -18.17
CA ILE A 27 -15.54 11.54 -17.25
C ILE A 27 -15.21 12.89 -16.61
N LYS A 28 -14.93 12.90 -15.30
CA LYS A 28 -14.50 14.09 -14.54
C LYS A 28 -13.09 13.90 -14.00
N PRO A 29 -12.04 14.21 -14.79
CA PRO A 29 -10.66 14.05 -14.33
C PRO A 29 -10.32 15.08 -13.24
N THR A 30 -9.54 14.69 -12.24
CA THR A 30 -8.90 15.61 -11.29
C THR A 30 -7.41 15.61 -11.56
N ILE A 31 -6.83 16.77 -11.87
CA ILE A 31 -5.41 16.91 -12.21
C ILE A 31 -4.82 18.01 -11.34
N TRP A 32 -3.71 17.72 -10.68
CA TRP A 32 -2.93 18.72 -9.94
C TRP A 32 -1.63 18.98 -10.69
N LEU A 33 -1.30 20.26 -10.88
CA LEU A 33 -0.07 20.70 -11.53
C LEU A 33 0.88 21.26 -10.46
N LEU A 34 2.10 20.74 -10.41
CA LEU A 34 3.17 21.28 -9.57
C LEU A 34 4.18 21.99 -10.48
N LEU A 35 4.59 23.19 -10.07
CA LEU A 35 5.65 23.95 -10.74
C LEU A 35 6.62 24.48 -9.68
N GLY A 36 7.92 24.19 -9.84
CA GLY A 36 8.93 24.58 -8.87
C GLY A 36 10.31 23.98 -9.19
N SER A 37 11.28 24.20 -8.29
CA SER A 37 12.60 23.57 -8.39
C SER A 37 12.49 22.07 -8.12
N LYS A 38 13.40 21.27 -8.69
CA LYS A 38 13.42 19.81 -8.52
C LYS A 38 13.35 19.37 -7.05
N ALA A 39 14.08 20.05 -6.17
CA ALA A 39 14.11 19.75 -4.74
C ALA A 39 12.73 19.96 -4.07
N VAL A 40 12.05 21.05 -4.40
CA VAL A 40 10.72 21.35 -3.83
C VAL A 40 9.65 20.45 -4.46
N THR A 41 9.71 20.22 -5.76
CA THR A 41 8.73 19.37 -6.44
C THR A 41 8.87 17.91 -6.07
N GLY A 42 10.09 17.39 -5.84
CA GLY A 42 10.29 15.99 -5.42
C GLY A 42 9.61 15.70 -4.08
N SER A 43 9.84 16.56 -3.07
CA SER A 43 9.21 16.41 -1.76
C SER A 43 7.67 16.50 -1.80
N LEU A 44 7.11 17.38 -2.62
CA LEU A 44 5.66 17.57 -2.74
C LEU A 44 4.98 16.54 -3.65
N TYR A 45 5.68 16.02 -4.65
CA TYR A 45 5.13 15.10 -5.64
C TYR A 45 4.53 13.86 -4.98
N GLN A 46 5.28 13.21 -4.09
CA GLN A 46 4.81 12.05 -3.36
C GLN A 46 3.60 12.41 -2.49
N LYS A 47 3.67 13.48 -1.70
CA LYS A 47 2.56 13.92 -0.81
C LYS A 47 1.27 14.22 -1.58
N PHE A 48 1.37 14.87 -2.72
CA PHE A 48 0.21 15.18 -3.56
C PHE A 48 -0.33 13.97 -4.31
N GLY A 49 0.54 13.05 -4.76
CA GLY A 49 0.12 11.75 -5.28
C GLY A 49 -0.72 10.99 -4.24
N MET A 50 -0.23 10.93 -3.00
CA MET A 50 -0.93 10.30 -1.88
C MET A 50 -2.29 10.95 -1.59
N ALA A 51 -2.36 12.28 -1.60
CA ALA A 51 -3.62 13.01 -1.36
C ALA A 51 -4.65 12.81 -2.49
N LEU A 52 -4.19 12.60 -3.73
CA LEU A 52 -5.04 12.32 -4.88
C LEU A 52 -5.60 10.89 -4.85
N GLU A 53 -4.78 9.92 -4.47
CA GLU A 53 -5.14 8.49 -4.38
C GLU A 53 -6.02 8.20 -3.15
N HIS A 54 -5.66 8.76 -1.98
CA HIS A 54 -6.33 8.49 -0.72
C HIS A 54 -7.08 9.73 -0.20
N ARG A 55 -8.23 10.01 -0.82
CA ARG A 55 -9.10 11.09 -0.37
C ARG A 55 -9.72 10.79 1.00
N PRO A 56 -9.91 11.80 1.86
CA PRO A 56 -10.56 11.60 3.15
C PRO A 56 -12.00 11.15 2.98
N TRP A 57 -12.46 10.28 3.87
CA TRP A 57 -13.84 9.80 3.89
C TRP A 57 -14.65 10.65 4.85
N ILE A 58 -15.80 11.14 4.39
CA ILE A 58 -16.71 11.95 5.19
C ILE A 58 -17.93 11.09 5.51
N LEU A 59 -18.09 10.73 6.78
CA LEU A 59 -19.26 10.01 7.26
C LEU A 59 -20.27 11.02 7.81
N TYR A 60 -21.43 11.13 7.14
CA TYR A 60 -22.53 11.95 7.61
C TYR A 60 -23.53 11.10 8.40
N ASN A 61 -23.78 11.46 9.66
CA ASN A 61 -24.80 10.83 10.49
C ASN A 61 -25.87 11.86 10.89
N PRO A 62 -27.06 11.86 10.25
CA PRO A 62 -28.12 12.83 10.51
C PRO A 62 -28.76 12.70 11.90
N GLN A 63 -28.66 11.54 12.55
CA GLN A 63 -29.28 11.26 13.85
C GLN A 63 -28.33 11.51 15.04
N ALA A 64 -27.06 11.89 14.78
CA ALA A 64 -26.05 12.06 15.80
C ALA A 64 -26.21 13.33 16.67
N ALA A 65 -27.11 14.26 16.31
CA ALA A 65 -27.29 15.52 17.04
C ALA A 65 -27.62 15.30 18.54
N ASN A 66 -28.34 14.23 18.88
CA ASN A 66 -28.70 13.90 20.26
C ASN A 66 -27.71 12.92 20.94
N VAL A 67 -26.75 12.35 20.19
CA VAL A 67 -25.78 11.35 20.69
C VAL A 67 -24.45 12.01 21.06
N ILE A 68 -24.08 13.11 20.40
CA ILE A 68 -22.81 13.82 20.64
C ILE A 68 -22.71 14.38 22.07
N GLU A 69 -23.84 14.66 22.75
CA GLU A 69 -23.83 15.04 24.17
C GLU A 69 -23.42 13.88 25.09
N ASN A 70 -23.80 12.63 24.74
CA ASN A 70 -23.46 11.43 25.50
C ASN A 70 -22.10 10.82 25.13
N CYS A 71 -21.52 11.17 23.97
CA CYS A 71 -20.15 10.77 23.61
C CYS A 71 -19.05 11.55 24.35
N LYS A 72 -19.40 12.59 25.12
CA LYS A 72 -18.43 13.35 25.91
C LYS A 72 -17.95 12.62 27.18
N THR A 73 -18.60 11.54 27.60
CA THR A 73 -18.32 10.84 28.88
C THR A 73 -17.61 9.49 28.77
N SER A 74 -17.16 9.10 27.58
CA SER A 74 -16.24 7.95 27.39
C SER A 74 -14.81 8.40 27.04
N GLN A 75 -14.33 9.50 27.65
CA GLN A 75 -12.90 9.82 27.71
C GLN A 75 -12.21 8.96 28.78
N GLY A 76 -12.21 7.64 28.57
CA GLY A 76 -11.52 6.65 29.38
C GLY A 76 -10.54 5.86 28.54
N ASN A 77 -9.69 6.55 27.77
CA ASN A 77 -8.35 6.17 27.30
C ASN A 77 -7.91 7.16 26.22
N SER A 78 -7.04 8.10 26.57
CA SER A 78 -6.42 9.05 25.66
C SER A 78 -5.44 8.35 24.71
N ASN A 79 -5.96 7.62 23.72
CA ASN A 79 -5.13 7.10 22.65
C ASN A 79 -4.88 8.24 21.67
N LEU A 80 -3.72 8.88 21.79
CA LEU A 80 -3.22 9.84 20.81
C LEU A 80 -3.26 9.19 19.42
N PRO A 81 -3.60 9.94 18.36
CA PRO A 81 -3.61 9.41 17.01
C PRO A 81 -2.19 8.94 16.66
N ILE A 82 -2.10 7.69 16.21
CA ILE A 82 -0.84 7.08 15.80
C ILE A 82 -0.39 7.78 14.51
N LYS A 83 0.78 8.42 14.56
CA LYS A 83 1.36 9.12 13.40
C LYS A 83 2.54 8.33 12.86
N LEU A 84 2.51 8.08 11.55
CA LEU A 84 3.64 7.56 10.81
C LEU A 84 4.62 8.68 10.44
N PRO A 85 5.91 8.38 10.25
CA PRO A 85 6.86 9.31 9.65
C PRO A 85 6.42 9.78 8.26
N ASP A 86 6.71 11.02 7.90
CA ASP A 86 6.33 11.67 6.63
C ASP A 86 6.86 10.97 5.36
N ASN A 87 7.86 10.10 5.50
CA ASN A 87 8.45 9.31 4.42
C ASN A 87 7.91 7.88 4.32
N ILE A 88 6.98 7.48 5.20
CA ILE A 88 6.37 6.15 5.21
C ILE A 88 4.86 6.25 4.97
N HIS A 89 4.37 5.41 4.08
CA HIS A 89 2.95 5.21 3.83
C HIS A 89 2.48 3.81 4.21
N LEU A 90 1.30 3.73 4.82
CA LEU A 90 0.61 2.48 5.10
C LEU A 90 -0.18 2.06 3.85
N GLN A 91 0.38 1.15 3.06
CA GLN A 91 -0.26 0.68 1.83
C GLN A 91 -1.34 -0.37 2.10
N ILE A 92 -1.12 -1.27 3.06
CA ILE A 92 -2.05 -2.35 3.40
C ILE A 92 -2.11 -2.51 4.91
N LEU A 93 -3.34 -2.56 5.43
CA LEU A 93 -3.68 -3.05 6.76
C LEU A 93 -4.94 -3.89 6.64
N SER A 94 -4.81 -5.21 6.67
CA SER A 94 -5.93 -6.11 6.45
C SER A 94 -5.80 -7.40 7.25
N ILE A 95 -6.93 -7.98 7.65
CA ILE A 95 -6.97 -9.34 8.17
C ILE A 95 -6.85 -10.28 6.96
N PRO A 96 -5.85 -11.17 6.90
CA PRO A 96 -5.71 -12.09 5.78
C PRO A 96 -6.94 -13.01 5.72
N GLY A 97 -7.40 -13.30 4.51
CA GLY A 97 -8.65 -14.04 4.29
C GLY A 97 -8.59 -15.50 4.75
N TRP A 98 -9.73 -16.19 4.63
CA TRP A 98 -9.99 -17.54 5.20
C TRP A 98 -9.03 -18.66 4.78
N PHE A 99 -8.25 -18.48 3.70
CA PHE A 99 -7.33 -19.46 3.13
C PHE A 99 -5.85 -19.10 3.29
N TYR A 100 -5.53 -18.06 4.07
CA TYR A 100 -4.15 -17.65 4.24
C TYR A 100 -3.42 -18.57 5.22
N SER A 101 -2.48 -19.37 4.70
CA SER A 101 -1.45 -20.02 5.52
C SER A 101 -0.12 -19.30 5.35
N SER A 102 0.62 -19.21 6.45
CA SER A 102 2.01 -18.78 6.49
C SER A 102 2.95 -19.84 5.89
N ASP A 103 2.49 -21.07 5.68
CA ASP A 103 3.22 -22.09 4.92
C ASP A 103 2.69 -22.15 3.48
N TYR A 104 3.56 -21.82 2.52
CA TYR A 104 3.22 -21.84 1.10
C TYR A 104 2.86 -23.26 0.62
N THR A 105 3.47 -24.30 1.19
CA THR A 105 3.22 -25.69 0.77
C THR A 105 1.81 -26.14 1.14
N GLU A 106 1.31 -25.71 2.29
CA GLU A 106 -0.07 -25.94 2.72
C GLU A 106 -1.05 -25.12 1.87
N SER A 107 -0.74 -23.84 1.61
CA SER A 107 -1.61 -22.97 0.81
C SER A 107 -1.84 -23.52 -0.61
N PHE A 108 -0.81 -24.13 -1.23
CA PHE A 108 -0.96 -24.74 -2.55
C PHE A 108 -1.77 -26.04 -2.52
N GLN A 109 -1.69 -26.82 -1.45
CA GLN A 109 -2.44 -28.07 -1.29
C GLN A 109 -3.92 -27.86 -0.95
N ASP A 110 -4.26 -26.72 -0.35
CA ASP A 110 -5.63 -26.37 0.03
C ASP A 110 -6.30 -25.40 -0.95
N ALA A 111 -5.59 -24.96 -1.98
CA ALA A 111 -6.14 -24.20 -3.09
C ALA A 111 -7.25 -24.99 -3.80
N GLY A 112 -8.51 -24.65 -3.51
CA GLY A 112 -9.69 -25.26 -4.13
C GLY A 112 -10.51 -26.19 -3.22
N LYS A 113 -10.11 -26.38 -1.96
CA LYS A 113 -10.93 -27.11 -0.98
C LYS A 113 -11.83 -26.14 -0.24
N ALA A 114 -13.13 -26.42 -0.23
CA ALA A 114 -14.08 -25.71 0.62
C ALA A 114 -13.85 -26.17 2.07
N HIS A 115 -13.34 -25.28 2.91
CA HIS A 115 -13.22 -25.49 4.34
C HIS A 115 -14.24 -24.62 5.08
N ASP A 116 -14.81 -25.17 6.16
CA ASP A 116 -15.56 -24.41 7.17
C ASP A 116 -14.57 -23.63 8.04
N THR A 117 -13.90 -22.62 7.48
CA THR A 117 -12.90 -21.84 8.22
C THR A 117 -13.41 -20.45 8.58
N VAL A 118 -13.38 -20.17 9.89
CA VAL A 118 -13.62 -18.85 10.49
C VAL A 118 -12.40 -17.97 10.21
N ALA A 119 -12.61 -16.69 9.93
CA ALA A 119 -11.51 -15.72 9.76
C ALA A 119 -10.62 -15.67 11.00
N ASP A 120 -9.30 -15.81 10.81
CA ASP A 120 -8.33 -15.65 11.88
C ASP A 120 -8.06 -14.15 12.11
N PHE A 121 -8.82 -13.55 13.02
CA PHE A 121 -8.67 -12.15 13.42
C PHE A 121 -7.39 -11.89 14.25
N HIS A 122 -6.64 -12.93 14.63
CA HIS A 122 -5.38 -12.77 15.36
C HIS A 122 -4.21 -12.44 14.43
N ARG A 123 -4.40 -12.58 13.11
CA ARG A 123 -3.39 -12.25 12.10
C ARG A 123 -3.74 -10.97 11.39
N VAL A 124 -2.71 -10.18 11.10
CA VAL A 124 -2.83 -8.93 10.35
C VAL A 124 -1.72 -8.86 9.32
N LEU A 125 -2.08 -8.57 8.08
CA LEU A 125 -1.15 -8.25 7.02
C LEU A 125 -0.91 -6.74 7.02
N LEU A 126 0.36 -6.37 7.18
CA LEU A 126 0.83 -4.99 7.19
C LEU A 126 1.79 -4.77 6.03
N ARG A 127 1.57 -3.73 5.21
CA ARG A 127 2.53 -3.27 4.20
C ARG A 127 2.84 -1.80 4.39
N LEU A 128 4.11 -1.50 4.63
CA LEU A 128 4.66 -0.15 4.71
C LEU A 128 5.50 0.13 3.45
N GLN A 129 5.33 1.32 2.89
CA GLN A 129 6.07 1.77 1.72
C GLN A 129 6.88 3.02 2.08
N HIS A 130 8.17 3.03 1.71
CA HIS A 130 8.96 4.25 1.70
C HIS A 130 8.61 5.07 0.45
N LEU A 131 8.22 6.32 0.62
CA LEU A 131 7.68 7.14 -0.46
C LEU A 131 8.74 7.73 -1.39
N TYR A 132 9.92 8.04 -0.85
CA TYR A 132 10.96 8.77 -1.59
C TYR A 132 12.05 7.83 -2.10
N GLU A 133 12.54 8.09 -3.31
CA GLU A 133 13.74 7.46 -3.86
C GLU A 133 15.02 8.08 -3.28
N THR A 134 16.16 7.43 -3.50
CA THR A 134 17.46 7.97 -3.10
C THR A 134 17.73 9.30 -3.81
N GLU A 135 18.15 10.32 -3.06
CA GLU A 135 18.42 11.69 -3.55
C GLU A 135 17.19 12.49 -4.04
N GLU A 136 15.97 12.05 -3.76
CA GLU A 136 14.75 12.82 -4.13
C GLU A 136 14.54 14.02 -3.21
N ASP A 137 14.70 13.81 -1.90
CA ASP A 137 14.67 14.84 -0.84
C ASP A 137 15.82 14.65 0.17
N PRO A 138 16.52 15.72 0.60
CA PRO A 138 17.69 15.61 1.49
C PRO A 138 17.39 15.07 2.91
N ILE A 139 16.13 15.08 3.34
CA ILE A 139 15.70 14.65 4.68
C ILE A 139 14.84 13.38 4.57
N LEU A 140 13.83 13.38 3.71
CA LEU A 140 12.81 12.33 3.63
C LEU A 140 13.29 11.08 2.87
N SER A 141 14.35 11.16 2.06
CA SER A 141 14.94 9.98 1.41
C SER A 141 15.76 9.10 2.35
N LYS A 142 16.00 9.55 3.59
CA LYS A 142 16.84 8.84 4.55
C LYS A 142 16.10 7.66 5.17
N PRO A 143 16.82 6.58 5.56
CA PRO A 143 16.20 5.46 6.22
C PRO A 143 15.54 5.89 7.54
N VAL A 144 14.40 5.28 7.85
CA VAL A 144 13.62 5.56 9.05
C VAL A 144 13.20 4.25 9.72
N THR A 145 13.17 4.26 11.06
CA THR A 145 12.72 3.13 11.86
C THR A 145 11.30 3.36 12.33
N VAL A 146 10.44 2.36 12.15
CA VAL A 146 9.04 2.38 12.61
C VAL A 146 8.87 1.34 13.71
N ASN A 147 8.32 1.75 14.85
CA ASN A 147 7.96 0.83 15.92
C ASN A 147 6.57 0.23 15.66
N VAL A 148 6.53 -0.99 15.12
CA VAL A 148 5.30 -1.70 14.75
C VAL A 148 4.40 -1.98 15.96
N GLN A 149 4.98 -2.29 17.13
CA GLN A 149 4.20 -2.51 18.35
C GLN A 149 3.43 -1.24 18.76
N SER A 150 4.05 -0.08 18.64
CA SER A 150 3.38 1.20 18.89
C SER A 150 2.32 1.52 17.82
N LEU A 151 2.60 1.16 16.56
CA LEU A 151 1.68 1.36 15.42
C LEU A 151 0.40 0.53 15.56
N LEU A 152 0.51 -0.69 16.10
CA LEU A 152 -0.60 -1.64 16.23
C LEU A 152 -1.20 -1.67 17.65
N LYS A 153 -0.79 -0.76 18.56
CA LYS A 153 -1.26 -0.72 19.95
C LYS A 153 -2.79 -0.64 20.07
N GLY A 154 -3.45 0.01 19.12
CA GLY A 154 -4.92 0.11 19.09
C GLY A 154 -5.64 -1.19 18.69
N MET A 155 -4.93 -2.14 18.06
CA MET A 155 -5.48 -3.41 17.59
C MET A 155 -5.23 -4.56 18.57
N GLY A 156 -4.27 -4.42 19.49
CA GLY A 156 -3.97 -5.42 20.51
C GLY A 156 -2.48 -5.52 20.84
N THR A 157 -2.12 -6.59 21.54
CA THR A 157 -0.72 -6.89 21.89
C THR A 157 -0.08 -7.70 20.77
N LEU A 158 0.98 -7.15 20.17
CA LEU A 158 1.79 -7.86 19.18
C LEU A 158 2.58 -9.00 19.85
N THR A 159 2.29 -10.25 19.49
CA THR A 159 2.96 -11.44 20.01
C THR A 159 4.08 -11.92 19.08
N PHE A 160 3.84 -11.87 17.77
CA PHE A 160 4.74 -12.39 16.75
C PHE A 160 4.72 -11.51 15.51
N MET A 161 5.86 -11.39 14.84
CA MET A 161 6.00 -10.64 13.59
C MET A 161 6.95 -11.39 12.66
N GLU A 162 6.54 -11.51 11.40
CA GLU A 162 7.30 -12.16 10.35
C GLU A 162 7.36 -11.26 9.11
N GLU A 163 8.53 -11.20 8.46
CA GLU A 163 8.69 -10.50 7.20
C GLU A 163 8.51 -11.48 6.04
N ARG A 164 7.64 -11.13 5.08
CA ARG A 164 7.24 -11.98 3.97
C ARG A 164 7.48 -11.31 2.62
N SER A 165 7.36 -12.08 1.55
CA SER A 165 7.40 -11.57 0.17
C SER A 165 6.32 -10.51 -0.05
N LEU A 166 6.42 -9.78 -1.18
CA LEU A 166 5.44 -8.74 -1.51
C LEU A 166 4.00 -9.28 -1.51
N THR A 167 3.76 -10.51 -1.97
CA THR A 167 2.43 -11.14 -1.96
C THR A 167 2.00 -11.67 -0.59
N GLY A 168 2.87 -11.63 0.42
CA GLY A 168 2.64 -12.20 1.75
C GLY A 168 2.78 -13.72 1.83
N THR A 169 2.99 -14.41 0.71
CA THR A 169 2.90 -15.87 0.64
C THR A 169 4.20 -16.62 0.95
N TRP A 170 5.36 -15.98 0.76
CA TRP A 170 6.66 -16.61 0.96
C TRP A 170 7.41 -15.98 2.13
N ASP A 171 8.06 -16.80 2.95
CA ASP A 171 9.06 -16.31 3.90
C ASP A 171 10.22 -15.66 3.14
N LEU A 172 10.62 -14.47 3.58
CA LEU A 172 11.74 -13.73 3.01
C LEU A 172 13.04 -14.54 3.07
N GLN A 173 13.24 -15.34 4.12
CA GLN A 173 14.44 -16.16 4.28
C GLN A 173 14.53 -17.30 3.26
N ALA A 174 13.38 -17.76 2.76
CA ALA A 174 13.30 -18.81 1.75
C ALA A 174 13.51 -18.27 0.30
N LEU A 175 13.44 -16.95 0.10
CA LEU A 175 13.55 -16.36 -1.24
C LEU A 175 14.98 -16.45 -1.77
N LYS A 176 15.14 -17.13 -2.91
CA LYS A 176 16.40 -17.21 -3.66
C LYS A 176 16.32 -16.34 -4.91
N ARG A 177 17.33 -15.49 -5.12
CA ARG A 177 17.44 -14.66 -6.33
C ARG A 177 18.42 -15.30 -7.31
N TRP A 178 18.02 -15.37 -8.58
CA TRP A 178 18.92 -15.83 -9.63
C TRP A 178 20.02 -14.80 -9.88
N GLU A 179 21.25 -15.29 -10.06
CA GLU A 179 22.39 -14.46 -10.40
C GLU A 179 22.62 -14.46 -11.91
N TRP A 180 22.53 -13.27 -12.51
CA TRP A 180 22.75 -13.08 -13.95
C TRP A 180 24.10 -12.41 -14.20
N LYS A 181 24.83 -12.87 -15.23
CA LYS A 181 26.05 -12.21 -15.70
C LYS A 181 25.68 -10.98 -16.52
N SER A 182 25.63 -9.80 -15.90
CA SER A 182 25.45 -8.53 -16.61
C SER A 182 26.80 -7.88 -16.91
N LYS A 183 26.90 -7.19 -18.06
CA LYS A 183 28.12 -6.49 -18.51
C LYS A 183 28.59 -5.40 -17.55
N GLN A 184 27.74 -4.97 -16.61
CA GLN A 184 27.97 -3.87 -15.68
C GLN A 184 28.35 -4.29 -14.26
N ARG A 185 28.63 -5.59 -13.99
CA ARG A 185 29.03 -6.05 -12.64
C ARG A 185 30.51 -5.70 -12.36
N LYS A 186 30.83 -4.41 -12.30
CA LYS A 186 32.01 -3.88 -11.60
C LYS A 186 31.53 -3.06 -10.40
N ILE A 187 31.72 -3.66 -9.22
CA ILE A 187 31.71 -3.05 -7.88
C ILE A 187 30.31 -2.75 -7.32
N THR A 188 29.82 -3.62 -6.43
CA THR A 188 29.44 -3.27 -5.05
C THR A 188 29.28 -4.59 -4.28
N SER A 189 30.41 -5.19 -3.90
CA SER A 189 30.46 -6.30 -2.96
C SER A 189 31.33 -5.86 -1.78
N ARG A 190 30.78 -5.00 -0.90
CA ARG A 190 31.31 -4.72 0.45
C ARG A 190 30.41 -3.72 1.18
N SER A 191 29.35 -4.22 1.81
CA SER A 191 28.75 -3.67 3.05
C SER A 191 27.48 -4.45 3.44
N ARG A 192 27.62 -5.75 3.68
CA ARG A 192 26.66 -6.54 4.51
C ARG A 192 27.45 -7.48 5.40
N LEU A 193 28.32 -6.90 6.21
CA LEU A 193 28.89 -7.49 7.41
C LEU A 193 29.05 -6.32 8.37
N ASN A 194 28.13 -6.23 9.33
CA ASN A 194 28.27 -5.67 10.68
C ASN A 194 26.90 -5.21 11.19
N GLY A 195 26.23 -6.15 11.85
CA GLY A 195 25.06 -5.96 12.69
C GLY A 195 25.02 -7.18 13.61
N GLN A 196 25.98 -7.23 14.54
CA GLN A 196 25.82 -7.96 15.79
C GLN A 196 24.85 -7.18 16.66
#